data_AF-A0A7S2PJD2-F1
#
_entry.id   AF-A0A7S2PJD2-F1
#
_cell.length_a   1.000
_cell.length_b   1.000
_cell.length_c   1.000
_cell.angle_alpha   90.00
_cell.angle_beta   90.00
_cell.angle_gamma   90.00
#
_symmetry.space_group_name_H-M   'P 1'
#
loop_
_entity.id
_entity.type
_entity.pdbx_description
1 polymer ?
#
loop_
_entity_poly.entity_id
_entity_poly.type
_entity_poly.pdbx_seq_one_letter_code
_entity_poly.pdbx_strand_id
1 'polypeptide(L)'
;KDTNKAVYHLEHAAIGGHPLARYNLGIIEKDKGRLERAIKHWIIAAKLGDDESVEALKLCFREGRISKDVFAEALRAHHAAVDATKSPQRDEAEADEQNMEAEKAAGEN
;
A
#
# COMPACT_ATOMS: atom_id res chain seq x y z
N LYS A 1 -20.26 -2.30 18.13
CA LYS A 1 -19.12 -2.06 17.21
C LYS A 1 -19.65 -2.18 15.78
N ASP A 2 -19.68 -1.08 15.03
CA ASP A 2 -20.18 -1.05 13.65
C ASP A 2 -19.13 -1.58 12.66
N THR A 3 -18.97 -2.89 12.60
CA THR A 3 -18.09 -3.56 11.62
C THR A 3 -18.43 -3.20 10.18
N ASN A 4 -19.72 -2.98 9.88
CA ASN A 4 -20.18 -2.57 8.55
C ASN A 4 -19.72 -1.16 8.17
N LYS A 5 -19.67 -0.21 9.12
CA LYS A 5 -19.16 1.15 8.85
C LYS A 5 -17.66 1.11 8.58
N ALA A 6 -16.91 0.31 9.34
CA ALA A 6 -15.47 0.16 9.12
C ALA A 6 -15.15 -0.40 7.73
N VAL A 7 -15.86 -1.46 7.29
CA VAL A 7 -15.70 -2.01 5.94
C VAL A 7 -16.03 -0.98 4.87
N TYR A 8 -17.13 -0.22 5.04
CA TYR A 8 -17.53 0.82 4.10
C TYR A 8 -16.43 1.88 3.91
N HIS A 9 -15.83 2.38 5.01
CA HIS A 9 -14.74 3.34 4.92
C HIS A 9 -13.47 2.75 4.28
N LEU A 10 -13.14 1.48 4.60
CA LEU A 10 -12.04 0.77 3.97
C LEU A 10 -12.25 0.60 2.46
N GLU A 11 -13.47 0.30 2.02
CA GLU A 11 -13.81 0.20 0.59
C GLU A 11 -13.61 1.54 -0.12
N HIS A 12 -14.07 2.65 0.48
CA HIS A 12 -13.89 3.99 -0.10
C HIS A 12 -12.41 4.37 -0.20
N ALA A 13 -11.63 4.16 0.86
CA ALA A 13 -10.20 4.42 0.86
C ALA A 13 -9.46 3.51 -0.14
N ALA A 14 -9.86 2.24 -0.26
CA ALA A 14 -9.31 1.31 -1.22
C ALA A 14 -9.63 1.71 -2.67
N ILE A 15 -10.82 2.26 -2.95
CA ILE A 15 -11.17 2.84 -4.26
C ILE A 15 -10.31 4.07 -4.55
N GLY A 16 -10.03 4.89 -3.54
CA GLY A 16 -9.10 6.02 -3.62
C GLY A 16 -7.62 5.65 -3.75
N GLY A 17 -7.28 4.36 -3.84
CA GLY A 17 -5.91 3.89 -4.02
C GLY A 17 -5.09 3.77 -2.73
N HIS A 18 -5.71 3.81 -1.56
CA HIS A 18 -4.99 3.65 -0.29
C HIS A 18 -4.54 2.18 -0.10
N PRO A 19 -3.22 1.90 -0.04
CA PRO A 19 -2.71 0.52 -0.02
C PRO A 19 -3.08 -0.23 1.27
N LEU A 20 -2.90 0.40 2.43
CA LEU A 20 -3.26 -0.17 3.74
C LEU A 20 -4.76 -0.51 3.86
N ALA A 21 -5.65 0.32 3.31
CA ALA A 21 -7.09 0.02 3.31
C ALA A 21 -7.37 -1.25 2.50
N ARG A 22 -6.67 -1.42 1.37
CA ARG A 22 -6.74 -2.61 0.51
C ARG A 22 -6.19 -3.84 1.23
N TYR A 23 -5.07 -3.73 1.95
CA TYR A 23 -4.53 -4.79 2.79
C TYR A 23 -5.54 -5.26 3.86
N ASN A 24 -6.15 -4.32 4.57
CA ASN A 24 -7.15 -4.60 5.61
C ASN A 24 -8.39 -5.31 5.06
N LEU A 25 -8.87 -4.94 3.87
CA LEU A 25 -9.92 -5.69 3.19
C LEU A 25 -9.50 -7.13 2.88
N GLY A 26 -8.22 -7.34 2.54
CA GLY A 26 -7.65 -8.67 2.37
C GLY A 26 -7.71 -9.51 3.65
N ILE A 27 -7.35 -8.93 4.80
CA ILE A 27 -7.47 -9.59 6.11
C ILE A 27 -8.94 -9.96 6.41
N ILE A 28 -9.87 -9.02 6.20
CA ILE A 28 -11.29 -9.26 6.42
C ILE A 28 -11.84 -10.39 5.54
N GLU A 29 -11.44 -10.45 4.28
CA GLU A 29 -11.85 -11.53 3.37
C GLU A 29 -11.22 -12.88 3.76
N LYS A 30 -9.95 -12.89 4.21
CA LYS A 30 -9.28 -14.08 4.75
C LYS A 30 -10.01 -14.62 5.98
N ASP A 31 -10.37 -13.76 6.92
CA ASP A 31 -11.09 -14.13 8.14
C ASP A 31 -12.49 -14.67 7.85
N LYS A 32 -13.10 -14.25 6.72
CA LYS A 32 -14.36 -14.80 6.19
C LYS A 32 -14.17 -16.10 5.41
N GLY A 33 -12.96 -16.67 5.35
CA GLY A 33 -12.62 -17.87 4.59
C GLY A 33 -12.53 -17.66 3.07
N ARG A 34 -12.54 -16.42 2.59
CA ARG A 34 -12.55 -16.06 1.16
C ARG A 34 -11.14 -15.74 0.68
N LEU A 35 -10.24 -16.71 0.81
CA LEU A 35 -8.81 -16.54 0.55
C LEU A 35 -8.50 -16.00 -0.85
N GLU A 36 -9.22 -16.44 -1.89
CA GLU A 36 -9.02 -15.95 -3.26
C GLU A 36 -9.33 -14.45 -3.40
N ARG A 37 -10.33 -13.95 -2.67
CA ARG A 37 -10.64 -12.51 -2.61
C ARG A 37 -9.56 -11.77 -1.83
N ALA A 38 -9.09 -12.34 -0.71
CA ALA A 38 -8.00 -11.78 0.07
C ALA A 38 -6.71 -11.60 -0.76
N ILE A 39 -6.33 -12.62 -1.53
CA ILE A 39 -5.17 -12.58 -2.42
C ILE A 39 -5.29 -11.45 -3.45
N LYS A 40 -6.47 -11.25 -4.05
CA LYS A 40 -6.69 -10.14 -5.00
C LYS A 40 -6.50 -8.77 -4.34
N HIS A 41 -6.95 -8.61 -3.10
CA HIS A 41 -6.71 -7.39 -2.33
C HIS A 41 -5.22 -7.15 -2.10
N TRP A 42 -4.48 -8.17 -1.65
CA TRP A 42 -3.04 -8.06 -1.42
C TRP A 42 -2.24 -7.83 -2.70
N ILE A 43 -2.59 -8.44 -3.84
CA ILE A 43 -1.95 -8.15 -5.13
C ILE A 43 -2.05 -6.66 -5.46
N ILE A 44 -3.22 -6.06 -5.25
CA ILE A 44 -3.42 -4.65 -5.60
C ILE A 44 -2.70 -3.73 -4.62
N ALA A 45 -2.74 -4.03 -3.33
CA ALA A 45 -1.99 -3.29 -2.32
C ALA A 45 -0.47 -3.36 -2.57
N ALA A 46 0.07 -4.54 -2.86
CA ALA A 46 1.48 -4.72 -3.20
C ALA A 46 1.85 -3.92 -4.46
N LYS A 47 1.00 -3.92 -5.50
CA LYS A 47 1.19 -3.08 -6.70
C LYS A 47 1.17 -1.58 -6.43
N LEU A 48 0.65 -1.15 -5.28
CA LEU A 48 0.65 0.24 -4.81
C LEU A 48 1.79 0.54 -3.83
N GLY A 49 2.73 -0.39 -3.62
CA GLY A 49 3.89 -0.18 -2.73
C GLY A 49 3.68 -0.59 -1.28
N ASP A 50 2.70 -1.44 -0.97
CA ASP A 50 2.46 -1.93 0.38
C ASP A 50 3.32 -3.16 0.74
N ASP A 51 4.24 -3.00 1.68
CA ASP A 51 5.16 -4.05 2.13
C ASP A 51 4.43 -5.22 2.84
N GLU A 52 3.42 -4.93 3.66
CA GLU A 52 2.68 -5.97 4.40
C GLU A 52 1.95 -6.93 3.45
N SER A 53 1.43 -6.40 2.35
CA SER A 53 0.80 -7.19 1.29
C SER A 53 1.79 -8.05 0.54
N VAL A 54 3.04 -7.61 0.34
CA VAL A 54 4.10 -8.44 -0.25
C VAL A 54 4.41 -9.64 0.65
N GLU A 55 4.52 -9.45 1.96
CA GLU A 55 4.74 -10.56 2.91
C GLU A 55 3.55 -11.52 2.96
N ALA A 56 2.31 -11.02 2.87
CA ALA A 56 1.11 -11.86 2.76
C ALA A 56 1.13 -12.70 1.47
N LEU A 57 1.51 -12.12 0.32
CA LEU A 57 1.64 -12.84 -0.95
C LEU A 57 2.78 -13.85 -0.94
N LYS A 58 3.88 -13.56 -0.26
CA LYS A 58 5.00 -14.49 -0.09
C LYS A 58 4.60 -15.73 0.71
N LEU A 59 3.76 -15.57 1.73
CA LEU A 59 3.15 -16.71 2.43
C LEU A 59 2.25 -17.50 1.48
N CYS A 60 1.37 -16.83 0.73
CA CYS A 60 0.51 -17.47 -0.27
C CYS A 60 1.30 -18.24 -1.33
N PHE A 61 2.44 -17.71 -1.77
CA PHE A 61 3.33 -18.37 -2.72
C PHE A 61 3.95 -19.64 -2.12
N ARG A 62 4.44 -19.58 -0.88
CA ARG A 62 4.99 -20.74 -0.16
C ARG A 62 3.95 -21.85 0.05
N GLU A 63 2.70 -21.47 0.25
CA GLU A 63 1.57 -22.41 0.35
C GLU A 63 1.03 -22.91 -1.00
N GLY A 64 1.60 -22.46 -2.13
CA GLY A 64 1.14 -22.84 -3.47
C GLY A 64 -0.22 -22.23 -3.88
N ARG A 65 -0.66 -21.16 -3.21
CA ARG A 65 -1.93 -20.46 -3.50
C ARG A 65 -1.83 -19.50 -4.68
N ILE A 66 -0.64 -19.02 -4.99
CA ILE A 66 -0.36 -18.18 -6.15
C ILE A 66 0.84 -18.73 -6.93
N SER A 67 0.88 -18.47 -8.24
CA SER A 67 2.01 -18.89 -9.07
C SER A 67 3.23 -17.98 -8.85
N LYS A 68 4.40 -18.51 -9.24
CA LYS A 68 5.65 -17.74 -9.24
C LYS A 68 5.54 -16.46 -10.08
N ASP A 69 4.84 -16.53 -11.21
CA ASP A 69 4.69 -15.39 -12.12
C ASP A 69 3.87 -14.27 -11.50
N VAL A 70 2.76 -14.61 -10.83
CA VAL A 70 1.93 -13.63 -10.09
C VAL A 70 2.73 -12.97 -8.97
N PHE A 71 3.48 -13.77 -8.21
CA PHE A 71 4.31 -13.22 -7.13
C PHE A 71 5.41 -12.30 -7.66
N ALA A 72 6.10 -12.71 -8.73
CA ALA A 72 7.17 -11.92 -9.35
C ALA A 72 6.62 -10.63 -9.99
N GLU A 73 5.43 -10.66 -10.59
CA GLU A 73 4.76 -9.47 -11.12
C GLU A 73 4.42 -8.48 -10.00
N ALA A 74 3.83 -8.96 -8.90
CA ALA A 74 3.50 -8.13 -7.75
C ALA A 74 4.75 -7.46 -7.16
N LEU A 75 5.86 -8.19 -7.03
CA LEU A 75 7.14 -7.65 -6.55
C LEU A 75 7.72 -6.56 -7.47
N ARG A 76 7.68 -6.78 -8.79
CA ARG A 76 8.18 -5.76 -9.75
C ARG A 76 7.36 -4.48 -9.68
N ALA A 77 6.03 -4.61 -9.63
CA ALA A 77 5.14 -3.47 -9.52
C ALA A 77 5.29 -2.74 -8.18
N HIS A 78 5.49 -3.47 -7.07
CA HIS A 78 5.79 -2.91 -5.76
C HIS A 78 7.04 -2.03 -5.79
N HIS A 79 8.16 -2.55 -6.31
CA HIS A 79 9.39 -1.77 -6.44
C HIS A 79 9.18 -0.52 -7.30
N ALA A 80 8.52 -0.65 -8.46
CA ALA A 80 8.23 0.50 -9.31
C ALA A 80 7.37 1.57 -8.59
N ALA A 81 6.40 1.16 -7.79
CA ALA A 81 5.58 2.09 -7.00
C ALA A 81 6.41 2.79 -5.92
N VAL A 82 7.22 2.05 -5.16
CA VAL A 82 8.11 2.60 -4.13
C VAL A 82 9.12 3.57 -4.76
N ASP A 83 9.74 3.20 -5.88
CA ASP A 83 10.71 4.06 -6.56
C ASP A 83 10.07 5.34 -7.12
N ALA A 84 8.86 5.25 -7.66
CA ALA A 84 8.11 6.42 -8.13
C ALA A 84 7.78 7.41 -7.00
N THR A 85 7.56 6.93 -5.77
CA THR A 85 7.34 7.82 -4.61
C THR A 85 8.61 8.52 -4.12
N LYS A 86 9.79 8.03 -4.52
CA LYS A 86 11.12 8.57 -4.20
C LYS A 86 11.71 9.40 -5.34
N SER A 87 10.92 9.77 -6.34
CA SER A 87 11.42 10.48 -7.53
C SER A 87 11.93 11.89 -7.15
N PRO A 88 13.00 12.40 -7.80
CA PRO A 88 13.65 13.68 -7.45
C PRO A 88 12.71 14.88 -7.34
N GLN A 89 11.58 14.87 -8.05
CA GLN A 89 10.58 15.94 -7.97
C GLN A 89 9.92 16.06 -6.58
N ARG A 90 9.94 15.00 -5.76
CA ARG A 90 9.54 15.08 -4.35
C ARG A 90 10.70 15.47 -3.43
N ASP A 91 11.91 15.04 -3.71
CA ASP A 91 13.10 15.47 -2.96
C ASP A 91 13.32 16.99 -3.08
N GLU A 92 13.11 17.57 -4.27
CA GLU A 92 13.15 19.02 -4.48
C GLU A 92 11.99 19.75 -3.78
N ALA A 93 10.79 19.17 -3.75
CA ALA A 93 9.64 19.76 -3.05
C ALA A 93 9.80 19.74 -1.52
N GLU A 94 10.34 18.65 -0.96
CA GLU A 94 10.67 18.57 0.48
C GLU A 94 11.82 19.51 0.85
N ALA A 95 12.81 19.67 -0.03
CA ALA A 95 13.92 20.60 0.18
C ALA A 95 13.46 22.07 0.14
N ASP A 96 12.57 22.44 -0.79
CA ASP A 96 12.00 23.79 -0.87
C ASP A 96 11.09 24.10 0.34
N GLU A 97 10.28 23.13 0.80
CA GLU A 97 9.47 23.29 2.01
C GLU A 97 10.34 23.48 3.27
N GLN A 98 11.39 22.67 3.43
CA GLN A 98 12.33 22.81 4.55
C GLN A 98 13.10 24.14 4.51
N ASN A 99 13.46 24.62 3.32
CA ASN A 99 14.16 25.89 3.15
C ASN A 99 13.25 27.10 3.45
N MET A 100 11.98 27.06 3.02
CA MET A 100 10.98 28.08 3.38
C MET A 100 10.70 28.10 4.88
N GLU A 101 10.63 26.93 5.53
CA GLU A 101 10.40 26.82 6.96
C GLU A 101 11.60 27.32 7.78
N ALA A 102 12.82 27.09 7.31
CA ALA A 102 14.05 27.62 7.89
C ALA A 102 14.19 29.15 7.76
N GLU A 103 13.83 29.75 6.61
CA GLU A 103 13.81 31.21 6.45
C GLU A 103 12.76 31.88 7.34
N LYS A 104 11.59 31.27 7.49
CA LYS A 104 10.53 31.78 8.36
C LYS A 104 10.93 31.77 9.83
N ALA A 105 11.65 30.74 10.28
CA ALA A 105 12.20 30.67 11.64
C ALA A 105 13.35 31.67 11.89
N ALA A 106 14.09 32.08 10.85
CA ALA A 106 15.18 33.04 10.97
C ALA A 106 14.72 34.51 10.97
N GLY A 107 13.51 34.80 10.45
CA GLY A 107 12.95 36.16 10.38
C GLY A 107 12.21 36.64 11.63
N GLU A 108 12.06 35.80 12.65
CA GLU A 108 11.31 36.11 13.89
C GLU A 108 12.22 36.51 15.08
N ASN A 109 13.49 36.86 14.87
CA ASN A 109 14.41 37.28 15.93
C ASN A 109 14.83 38.76 15.84
#